data_AF-A0A3L6SZR3-F1
#
_entry.id   AF-A0A3L6SZR3-F1
#
_cell.length_a   1.000
_cell.length_b   1.000
_cell.length_c   1.000
_cell.angle_alpha   90.00
_cell.angle_beta   90.00
_cell.angle_gamma   90.00
#
_symmetry.space_group_name_H-M   'P 1'
#
loop_
_entity.id
_entity.type
_entity.pdbx_description
1 polymer ?
#
loop_
_entity_poly.entity_id
_entity_poly.type
_entity_poly.pdbx_seq_one_letter_code
_entity_poly.pdbx_strand_id
1 'polypeptide(L)'
;MSPLVSSLFLCLLQVPSLSAAAPPPSPATPGSTAAARWRELHGNRSWNGLLDPLDIDLRRSIIAYGELAQATYDGFNGERRSPHAGACLYGRSDLLPGVGVPAAGRRYAVTKFVYATSTVPVPESVLLLPLPEVKDAWCRESNWIGYVAVATDEGAAELGRRDIVVAWRGTVTDLEWANDLSFASVSAAPVLGDAAAANPLALVHRGFLSVYTSINANSKYNKASARDQASC
;
A
#
# COMPACT_ATOMS: atom_id res chain seq x y z
N MET A 1 -12.06 -14.44 19.50
CA MET A 1 -12.74 -13.12 19.48
C MET A 1 -11.88 -12.21 18.63
N SER A 2 -12.31 -11.95 17.40
CA SER A 2 -11.52 -11.29 16.35
C SER A 2 -11.37 -9.79 16.59
N PRO A 3 -10.18 -9.20 16.36
CA PRO A 3 -10.08 -7.80 16.00
C PRO A 3 -9.86 -7.73 14.48
N LEU A 4 -10.96 -7.67 13.74
CA LEU A 4 -10.99 -7.04 12.42
C LEU A 4 -10.95 -5.52 12.69
N VAL A 5 -10.18 -4.80 11.88
CA VAL A 5 -9.93 -3.33 11.88
C VAL A 5 -8.54 -2.98 12.42
N SER A 6 -7.52 -3.15 11.57
CA SER A 6 -6.38 -2.22 11.52
C SER A 6 -5.60 -2.42 10.23
N SER A 7 -6.02 -1.74 9.17
CA SER A 7 -5.21 -1.55 7.95
C SER A 7 -5.78 -0.40 7.14
N LEU A 8 -5.38 0.81 7.50
CA LEU A 8 -5.57 2.03 6.72
C LEU A 8 -4.39 2.95 7.00
N PHE A 9 -3.21 2.59 6.48
CA PHE A 9 -2.15 3.57 6.26
C PHE A 9 -2.32 4.13 4.85
N LEU A 10 -3.29 5.05 4.71
CA LEU A 10 -3.24 6.02 3.62
C LEU A 10 -2.07 6.95 3.92
N CYS A 11 -1.02 6.91 3.13
CA CYS A 11 0.06 7.90 3.21
C CYS A 11 -0.47 9.24 2.68
N LEU A 12 -1.20 9.98 3.52
CA LEU A 12 -1.56 11.36 3.28
C LEU A 12 -0.32 12.21 3.57
N LEU A 13 0.42 12.57 2.52
CA LEU A 13 1.35 13.70 2.59
C LEU A 13 0.53 14.94 2.95
N GLN A 14 0.69 15.44 4.18
CA GLN A 14 0.18 16.76 4.57
C GLN A 14 0.88 17.82 3.73
N VAL A 15 0.19 18.30 2.70
CA VAL A 15 0.50 19.59 2.06
C VAL A 15 0.02 20.68 3.03
N PRO A 16 0.87 21.64 3.45
CA PRO A 16 0.39 22.75 4.26
C PRO A 16 -0.58 23.59 3.45
N SER A 17 -1.85 23.59 3.84
CA SER A 17 -2.90 24.39 3.22
C SER A 17 -2.76 25.86 3.64
N LEU A 18 -2.50 26.74 2.67
CA LEU A 18 -2.85 28.15 2.82
C LEU A 18 -4.38 28.25 2.88
N SER A 19 -4.89 28.70 4.02
CA SER A 19 -6.31 28.86 4.28
C SER A 19 -6.92 29.90 3.35
N ALA A 20 -7.62 29.44 2.32
CA ALA A 20 -8.70 30.17 1.67
C ALA A 20 -10.01 29.47 2.05
N ALA A 21 -11.00 30.24 2.51
CA ALA A 21 -12.30 29.70 2.90
C ALA A 21 -12.87 28.83 1.77
N ALA A 22 -13.11 27.55 2.06
CA ALA A 22 -13.63 26.61 1.08
C ALA A 22 -15.04 27.05 0.64
N PRO A 23 -15.36 26.99 -0.65
CA PRO A 23 -16.71 27.27 -1.12
C PRO A 23 -17.72 26.31 -0.47
N PRO A 24 -18.99 26.72 -0.30
CA PRO A 24 -20.01 25.88 0.29
C PRO A 24 -20.14 24.54 -0.46
N PRO A 25 -20.47 23.45 0.26
CA PRO A 25 -20.60 22.14 -0.36
C PRO A 25 -21.62 22.20 -1.49
N SER A 26 -21.20 21.79 -2.69
CA SER A 26 -22.14 21.63 -3.80
C SER A 26 -23.11 20.52 -3.44
N PRO A 27 -24.43 20.71 -3.60
CA PRO A 27 -25.40 19.66 -3.32
C PRO A 27 -25.09 18.44 -4.21
N ALA A 28 -25.12 17.25 -3.60
CA ALA A 28 -24.99 16.00 -4.32
C ALA A 28 -26.00 15.98 -5.47
N THR A 29 -25.53 15.85 -6.71
CA THR A 29 -26.41 15.83 -7.88
C THR A 29 -27.19 14.53 -7.87
N PRO A 30 -28.53 14.55 -7.67
CA PRO A 30 -29.33 13.33 -7.64
C PRO A 30 -29.21 12.62 -8.99
N GLY A 31 -28.77 11.36 -8.97
CA GLY A 31 -28.60 10.53 -10.18
C GLY A 31 -27.17 10.42 -10.74
N SER A 32 -26.16 11.04 -10.10
CA SER A 32 -24.76 10.83 -10.49
C SER A 32 -24.23 9.48 -9.99
N THR A 33 -23.69 8.66 -10.90
CA THR A 33 -23.11 7.36 -10.56
C THR A 33 -21.75 7.53 -9.88
N ALA A 34 -21.27 6.50 -9.15
CA ALA A 34 -19.92 6.50 -8.58
C ALA A 34 -18.84 6.77 -9.66
N ALA A 35 -19.07 6.27 -10.88
CA ALA A 35 -18.24 6.57 -12.04
C ALA A 35 -18.20 8.06 -12.38
N ALA A 36 -19.34 8.77 -12.36
CA ALA A 36 -19.38 10.21 -12.61
C ALA A 36 -18.73 11.03 -11.48
N ARG A 37 -18.81 10.53 -10.25
CA ARG A 37 -18.29 11.20 -9.04
C ARG A 37 -16.86 10.81 -8.69
N TRP A 38 -16.16 10.03 -9.51
CA TRP A 38 -14.89 9.42 -9.10
C TRP A 38 -13.87 10.45 -8.56
N ARG A 39 -13.75 11.63 -9.18
CA ARG A 39 -12.82 12.68 -8.72
C ARG A 39 -13.14 13.18 -7.31
N GLU A 40 -14.43 13.33 -7.00
CA GLU A 40 -14.90 13.75 -5.68
C GLU A 40 -14.63 12.66 -4.64
N LEU A 41 -14.96 11.41 -4.98
CA LEU A 41 -14.71 10.24 -4.14
C LEU A 41 -13.21 10.00 -3.88
N HIS A 42 -12.34 10.50 -4.77
CA HIS A 42 -10.87 10.47 -4.64
C HIS A 42 -10.28 11.77 -4.09
N GLY A 43 -11.10 12.60 -3.45
CA GLY A 43 -10.61 13.69 -2.61
C GLY A 43 -10.20 14.95 -3.36
N ASN A 44 -10.65 15.19 -4.60
CA ASN A 44 -10.33 16.45 -5.31
C ASN A 44 -10.80 17.72 -4.58
N ARG A 45 -11.75 17.58 -3.64
CA ARG A 45 -12.24 18.61 -2.72
C ARG A 45 -12.04 18.22 -1.26
N SER A 46 -10.98 17.46 -0.96
CA SER A 46 -10.63 16.99 0.39
C SER A 46 -11.78 16.30 1.12
N TRP A 47 -12.63 15.58 0.38
CA TRP A 47 -13.84 14.91 0.89
C TRP A 47 -14.79 15.82 1.69
N ASN A 48 -14.78 17.14 1.43
CA ASN A 48 -15.63 18.10 2.13
C ASN A 48 -17.11 17.73 1.98
N GLY A 49 -17.83 17.61 3.10
CA GLY A 49 -19.24 17.22 3.14
C GLY A 49 -19.53 15.73 2.89
N LEU A 50 -18.51 14.87 2.74
CA LEU A 50 -18.69 13.44 2.49
C LEU A 50 -18.41 12.55 3.69
N LEU A 51 -17.83 13.07 4.77
CA LEU A 51 -17.37 12.27 5.91
C LEU A 51 -18.38 12.18 7.06
N ASP A 52 -19.20 13.21 7.26
CA ASP A 52 -20.19 13.26 8.34
C ASP A 52 -21.51 13.92 7.88
N PRO A 53 -22.58 13.13 7.61
CA PRO A 53 -22.59 11.66 7.61
C PRO A 53 -21.76 11.09 6.46
N LEU A 54 -21.19 9.90 6.63
CA LEU A 54 -20.38 9.25 5.60
C LEU A 54 -21.21 8.94 4.35
N ASP A 55 -20.86 9.58 3.23
CA ASP A 55 -21.46 9.34 1.91
C ASP A 55 -21.35 7.85 1.54
N ILE A 56 -22.43 7.29 1.00
CA ILE A 56 -22.53 5.85 0.74
C ILE A 56 -21.59 5.37 -0.36
N ASP A 57 -21.34 6.18 -1.39
CA ASP A 57 -20.42 5.85 -2.47
C ASP A 57 -18.96 6.03 -2.01
N LEU A 58 -18.70 7.01 -1.13
CA LEU A 58 -17.41 7.12 -0.46
C LEU A 58 -17.13 5.92 0.43
N ARG A 59 -18.10 5.48 1.23
CA ARG A 59 -17.99 4.26 2.06
C ARG A 59 -17.64 3.05 1.21
N ARG A 60 -18.36 2.82 0.11
CA ARG A 60 -18.10 1.71 -0.83
C ARG A 60 -16.70 1.80 -1.43
N SER A 61 -16.27 3.00 -1.81
CA SER A 61 -14.94 3.24 -2.37
C SER A 61 -13.85 2.92 -1.35
N ILE A 62 -13.98 3.40 -0.11
CA ILE A 62 -13.04 3.11 0.99
C ILE A 62 -12.94 1.61 1.23
N ILE A 63 -14.08 0.90 1.30
CA ILE A 63 -14.10 -0.56 1.49
C ILE A 63 -13.39 -1.26 0.33
N ALA A 64 -13.67 -0.87 -0.92
CA ALA A 64 -13.05 -1.48 -2.10
C ALA A 64 -11.51 -1.33 -2.13
N TYR A 65 -10.98 -0.16 -1.74
CA TYR A 65 -9.52 0.01 -1.59
C TYR A 65 -8.97 -0.73 -0.37
N GLY A 66 -9.75 -0.82 0.71
CA GLY A 66 -9.41 -1.61 1.89
C GLY A 66 -9.28 -3.10 1.58
N GLU A 67 -10.15 -3.66 0.74
CA GLU A 67 -10.08 -5.05 0.26
C GLU A 67 -8.81 -5.31 -0.57
N LEU A 68 -8.41 -4.36 -1.42
CA LEU A 68 -7.16 -4.43 -2.17
C LEU A 68 -5.93 -4.40 -1.25
N ALA A 69 -5.97 -3.59 -0.19
CA ALA A 69 -4.92 -3.58 0.83
C ALA A 69 -4.92 -4.89 1.63
N GLN A 70 -6.08 -5.39 2.05
CA GLN A 70 -6.22 -6.64 2.81
C GLN A 70 -5.72 -7.86 2.02
N ALA A 71 -5.90 -7.88 0.68
CA ALA A 71 -5.34 -8.91 -0.19
C ALA A 71 -3.81 -9.05 -0.05
N THR A 72 -3.10 -8.00 0.38
CA THR A 72 -1.66 -8.09 0.67
C THR A 72 -1.36 -8.91 1.92
N TYR A 73 -2.25 -8.92 2.92
CA TYR A 73 -2.10 -9.74 4.12
C TYR A 73 -2.49 -11.18 3.84
N ASP A 74 -3.65 -11.38 3.20
CA ASP A 74 -4.20 -12.71 2.94
C ASP A 74 -3.34 -13.49 1.93
N GLY A 75 -2.64 -12.78 1.04
CA GLY A 75 -1.70 -13.37 0.10
C GLY A 75 -0.30 -13.62 0.66
N PHE A 76 0.03 -13.17 1.88
CA PHE A 76 1.38 -13.24 2.42
C PHE A 76 1.66 -14.55 3.17
N ASN A 77 2.79 -15.19 2.89
CA ASN A 77 3.22 -16.38 3.61
C ASN A 77 3.96 -16.02 4.91
N GLY A 78 3.25 -16.04 6.03
CA GLY A 78 3.82 -15.82 7.38
C GLY A 78 4.45 -17.06 8.04
N GLU A 79 4.44 -18.23 7.41
CA GLU A 79 4.98 -19.46 8.01
C GLU A 79 6.50 -19.54 7.83
N ARG A 80 7.27 -19.20 8.87
CA ARG A 80 8.74 -19.15 8.85
C ARG A 80 9.42 -20.49 8.58
N ARG A 81 8.74 -21.61 8.83
CA ARG A 81 9.24 -22.96 8.50
C ARG A 81 9.08 -23.29 7.01
N SER A 82 8.33 -22.49 6.26
CA SER A 82 8.17 -22.66 4.83
C SER A 82 9.44 -22.20 4.08
N PRO A 83 9.88 -22.93 3.03
CA PRO A 83 10.89 -22.41 2.11
C PRO A 83 10.43 -21.15 1.37
N HIS A 84 9.14 -20.82 1.41
CA HIS A 84 8.55 -19.62 0.79
C HIS A 84 8.10 -18.56 1.81
N ALA A 85 8.58 -18.62 3.06
CA ALA A 85 8.24 -17.61 4.07
C ALA A 85 8.64 -16.20 3.57
N GLY A 86 7.73 -15.24 3.67
CA GLY A 86 7.96 -13.89 3.14
C GLY A 86 7.54 -13.68 1.67
N ALA A 87 7.15 -14.73 0.94
CA ALA A 87 6.64 -14.64 -0.43
C ALA A 87 5.11 -14.43 -0.48
N CYS A 88 4.58 -14.21 -1.69
CA CYS A 88 3.15 -14.34 -1.96
C CYS A 88 2.78 -15.82 -2.15
N LEU A 89 1.65 -16.25 -1.59
CA LEU A 89 1.08 -17.59 -1.75
C LEU A 89 0.53 -17.83 -3.16
N TYR A 90 0.23 -16.78 -3.91
CA TYR A 90 -0.44 -16.82 -5.20
C TYR A 90 0.41 -16.28 -6.34
N GLY A 91 0.12 -16.74 -7.56
CA GLY A 91 0.54 -16.05 -8.77
C GLY A 91 -0.23 -14.74 -8.97
N ARG A 92 0.27 -13.85 -9.85
CA ARG A 92 -0.36 -12.55 -10.13
C ARG A 92 -1.83 -12.68 -10.56
N SER A 93 -2.13 -13.59 -11.49
CA SER A 93 -3.51 -13.82 -11.98
C SER A 93 -4.44 -14.36 -10.90
N ASP A 94 -3.88 -15.00 -9.88
CA ASP A 94 -4.64 -15.80 -8.93
C ASP A 94 -4.78 -15.10 -7.58
N LEU A 95 -4.03 -14.02 -7.32
CA LEU A 95 -4.01 -13.33 -6.04
C LEU A 95 -5.40 -12.83 -5.63
N LEU A 96 -6.03 -11.97 -6.43
CA LEU A 96 -7.32 -11.35 -6.06
C LEU A 96 -8.48 -12.36 -6.01
N PRO A 97 -8.60 -13.33 -6.95
CA PRO A 97 -9.58 -14.40 -6.81
C PRO A 97 -9.28 -15.34 -5.63
N GLY A 98 -8.01 -15.66 -5.40
CA GLY A 98 -7.56 -16.65 -4.42
C GLY A 98 -7.72 -16.21 -2.97
N VAL A 99 -7.58 -14.91 -2.69
CA VAL A 99 -7.78 -14.35 -1.34
C VAL A 99 -9.24 -13.99 -1.03
N GLY A 100 -10.19 -14.36 -1.90
CA GLY A 100 -11.61 -14.19 -1.61
C GLY A 100 -12.17 -12.80 -1.86
N VAL A 101 -11.53 -11.99 -2.72
CA VAL A 101 -12.04 -10.69 -3.19
C VAL A 101 -12.42 -10.72 -4.68
N PRO A 102 -13.35 -11.60 -5.11
CA PRO A 102 -13.62 -11.83 -6.54
C PRO A 102 -14.13 -10.60 -7.28
N ALA A 103 -14.81 -9.67 -6.59
CA ALA A 103 -15.21 -8.38 -7.18
C ALA A 103 -13.99 -7.53 -7.55
N ALA A 104 -12.97 -7.50 -6.69
CA ALA A 104 -11.70 -6.85 -6.99
C ALA A 104 -10.95 -7.59 -8.11
N GLY A 105 -10.98 -8.93 -8.13
CA GLY A 105 -10.36 -9.75 -9.18
C GLY A 105 -11.00 -9.59 -10.57
N ARG A 106 -12.29 -9.25 -10.64
CA ARG A 106 -12.94 -8.87 -11.91
C ARG A 106 -12.57 -7.45 -12.33
N ARG A 107 -12.50 -6.55 -11.36
CA ARG A 107 -12.25 -5.11 -11.59
C ARG A 107 -10.79 -4.79 -11.90
N TYR A 108 -9.84 -5.57 -11.39
CA TYR A 108 -8.41 -5.31 -11.49
C TYR A 108 -7.62 -6.55 -11.92
N ALA A 109 -6.63 -6.34 -12.78
CA ALA A 109 -5.60 -7.33 -13.09
C ALA A 109 -4.31 -6.94 -12.38
N VAL A 110 -3.72 -7.86 -11.62
CA VAL A 110 -2.41 -7.66 -10.99
C VAL A 110 -1.33 -7.77 -12.07
N THR A 111 -0.61 -6.68 -12.31
CA THR A 111 0.40 -6.60 -13.38
C THR A 111 1.80 -6.83 -12.83
N LYS A 112 2.06 -6.52 -11.56
CA LYS A 112 3.41 -6.60 -10.98
C LYS A 112 3.36 -6.93 -9.50
N PHE A 113 4.33 -7.72 -9.04
CA PHE A 113 4.63 -7.86 -7.62
C PHE A 113 5.78 -6.94 -7.24
N VAL A 114 5.71 -6.39 -6.03
CA VAL A 114 6.72 -5.51 -5.46
C VAL A 114 7.40 -6.24 -4.31
N TYR A 115 8.73 -6.14 -4.28
CA TYR A 115 9.55 -6.75 -3.25
C TYR A 115 10.38 -5.69 -2.53
N ALA A 116 10.65 -5.89 -1.25
CA ALA A 116 11.47 -4.99 -0.45
C ALA A 116 12.54 -5.75 0.34
N THR A 117 13.66 -5.06 0.55
CA THR A 117 14.74 -5.43 1.48
C THR A 117 15.05 -4.21 2.36
N SER A 118 15.94 -4.34 3.33
CA SER A 118 16.33 -3.24 4.22
C SER A 118 17.82 -3.28 4.51
N THR A 119 18.48 -2.13 4.40
CA THR A 119 19.88 -1.94 4.78
C THR A 119 20.07 -1.70 6.29
N VAL A 120 18.98 -1.44 7.01
CA VAL A 120 18.95 -1.35 8.48
C VAL A 120 18.15 -2.52 9.04
N PRO A 121 18.46 -3.01 10.26
CA PRO A 121 17.60 -3.97 10.93
C PRO A 121 16.18 -3.42 11.07
N VAL A 122 15.19 -4.25 10.76
CA VAL A 122 13.76 -3.96 10.95
C VAL A 122 13.10 -5.16 11.63
N PRO A 123 12.00 -4.96 12.36
CA PRO A 123 11.29 -6.05 13.03
C PRO A 123 10.83 -7.14 12.06
N GLU A 124 10.65 -8.36 12.56
CA GLU A 124 10.13 -9.49 11.77
C GLU A 124 8.71 -9.21 11.23
N SER A 125 7.92 -8.38 11.93
CA SER A 125 6.61 -7.91 11.45
C SER A 125 6.69 -7.08 10.16
N VAL A 126 7.86 -6.53 9.83
CA VAL A 126 8.14 -5.79 8.59
C VAL A 126 8.85 -6.68 7.55
N LEU A 127 9.87 -7.44 7.94
CA LEU A 127 10.56 -8.39 7.05
C LEU A 127 10.67 -9.75 7.74
N LEU A 128 9.69 -10.61 7.48
CA LEU A 128 9.67 -11.99 7.96
C LEU A 128 10.51 -12.87 7.04
N LEU A 129 11.63 -13.36 7.57
CA LEU A 129 12.57 -14.23 6.86
C LEU A 129 12.42 -15.69 7.32
N PRO A 130 12.67 -16.67 6.43
CA PRO A 130 12.69 -18.08 6.79
C PRO A 130 13.67 -18.38 7.94
N LEU A 131 13.36 -19.40 8.74
CA LEU A 131 14.27 -19.85 9.79
C LEU A 131 15.64 -20.26 9.22
N PRO A 132 16.75 -20.10 9.96
CA PRO A 132 18.08 -20.49 9.50
C PRO A 132 18.17 -21.94 9.02
N GLU A 133 17.43 -22.85 9.67
CA GLU A 133 17.42 -24.29 9.39
C GLU A 133 16.78 -24.65 8.03
N VAL A 134 16.00 -23.74 7.42
CA VAL A 134 15.36 -23.94 6.12
C VAL A 134 16.39 -23.78 5.01
N LYS A 135 17.01 -24.89 4.57
CA LYS A 135 18.11 -24.87 3.59
C LYS A 135 17.70 -24.28 2.24
N ASP A 136 16.52 -24.66 1.74
CA ASP A 136 16.04 -24.31 0.39
C ASP A 136 15.14 -23.07 0.38
N ALA A 137 15.49 -22.07 1.21
CA ALA A 137 14.76 -20.80 1.29
C ALA A 137 14.77 -20.05 -0.04
N TRP A 138 13.61 -19.58 -0.50
CA TRP A 138 13.45 -18.82 -1.74
C TRP A 138 14.22 -17.49 -1.73
N CYS A 139 14.29 -16.85 -0.55
CA CYS A 139 15.00 -15.61 -0.30
C CYS A 139 15.32 -15.48 1.19
N ARG A 140 16.45 -14.86 1.52
CA ARG A 140 16.92 -14.65 2.91
C ARG A 140 17.08 -13.18 3.30
N GLU A 141 16.58 -12.28 2.46
CA GLU A 141 16.83 -10.84 2.58
C GLU A 141 15.67 -9.98 2.08
N SER A 142 14.68 -10.57 1.44
CA SER A 142 13.60 -9.83 0.78
C SER A 142 12.26 -10.50 1.01
N ASN A 143 11.24 -9.66 1.14
CA ASN A 143 9.85 -10.09 1.19
C ASN A 143 9.09 -9.54 0.01
N TRP A 144 8.04 -10.25 -0.39
CA TRP A 144 6.94 -9.65 -1.12
C TRP A 144 6.25 -8.63 -0.20
N ILE A 145 6.14 -7.38 -0.69
CA ILE A 145 5.64 -6.24 0.08
C ILE A 145 4.39 -5.62 -0.55
N GLY A 146 3.88 -6.18 -1.65
CA GLY A 146 2.71 -5.62 -2.32
C GLY A 146 2.68 -5.87 -3.81
N TYR A 147 1.77 -5.18 -4.49
CA TYR A 147 1.54 -5.38 -5.91
C TYR A 147 1.02 -4.12 -6.60
N VAL A 148 1.20 -4.08 -7.92
CA VAL A 148 0.57 -3.11 -8.81
C VAL A 148 -0.55 -3.82 -9.55
N ALA A 149 -1.73 -3.20 -9.57
CA ALA A 149 -2.88 -3.68 -10.32
C ALA A 149 -3.48 -2.55 -11.17
N VAL A 150 -4.03 -2.92 -12.32
CA VAL A 150 -4.64 -1.98 -13.26
C VAL A 150 -6.08 -2.40 -13.50
N ALA A 151 -7.00 -1.44 -13.53
CA ALA A 151 -8.40 -1.73 -13.80
C ALA A 151 -8.53 -2.45 -15.15
N THR A 152 -9.32 -3.53 -15.19
CA THR A 152 -9.71 -4.22 -16.43
C THR A 152 -10.62 -3.31 -17.26
N ASP A 153 -10.94 -3.68 -18.51
CA ASP A 153 -11.85 -2.85 -19.33
C ASP A 153 -13.25 -2.73 -18.69
N GLU A 154 -13.74 -3.84 -18.14
CA GLU A 154 -14.97 -3.86 -17.34
C GLU A 154 -14.83 -2.96 -16.11
N GLY A 155 -13.72 -3.09 -15.37
CA GLY A 155 -13.47 -2.28 -14.18
C GLY A 155 -13.36 -0.79 -14.50
N ALA A 156 -12.71 -0.42 -15.60
CA ALA A 156 -12.57 0.97 -16.02
C ALA A 156 -13.91 1.60 -16.42
N ALA A 157 -14.80 0.82 -17.06
CA ALA A 157 -16.16 1.25 -17.36
C ALA A 157 -16.98 1.49 -16.08
N GLU A 158 -16.88 0.59 -15.09
CA GLU A 158 -17.55 0.73 -13.79
C GLU A 158 -17.00 1.91 -12.97
N LEU A 159 -15.68 2.11 -12.99
CA LEU A 159 -14.97 3.13 -12.22
C LEU A 159 -15.01 4.52 -12.87
N GLY A 160 -15.37 4.61 -14.16
CA GLY A 160 -15.32 5.85 -14.95
C GLY A 160 -13.90 6.30 -15.33
N ARG A 161 -12.87 5.50 -15.05
CA ARG A 161 -11.46 5.74 -15.43
C ARG A 161 -10.63 4.46 -15.36
N ARG A 162 -9.47 4.46 -16.04
CA ARG A 162 -8.44 3.42 -15.88
C ARG A 162 -7.68 3.65 -14.58
N ASP A 163 -8.14 3.03 -13.50
CA ASP A 163 -7.50 3.15 -12.19
C ASP A 163 -6.26 2.27 -12.10
N ILE A 164 -5.18 2.79 -11.53
CA ILE A 164 -3.94 2.05 -11.24
C ILE A 164 -3.74 2.08 -9.73
N VAL A 165 -3.63 0.89 -9.14
CA VAL A 165 -3.50 0.70 -7.69
C VAL A 165 -2.13 0.15 -7.38
N VAL A 166 -1.46 0.76 -6.40
CA VAL A 166 -0.28 0.21 -5.75
C VAL A 166 -0.69 -0.16 -4.33
N ALA A 167 -0.84 -1.46 -4.07
CA ALA A 167 -1.21 -1.96 -2.75
C ALA A 167 0.05 -2.38 -2.00
N TRP A 168 0.30 -1.76 -0.86
CA TRP A 168 1.43 -2.07 0.02
C TRP A 168 0.98 -2.92 1.20
N ARG A 169 1.75 -3.96 1.51
CA ARG A 169 1.58 -4.76 2.71
C ARG A 169 2.10 -3.97 3.91
N GLY A 170 1.26 -3.81 4.92
CA GLY A 170 1.69 -3.26 6.20
C GLY A 170 2.43 -4.29 7.06
N THR A 171 2.52 -4.00 8.36
CA THR A 171 3.11 -4.89 9.36
C THR A 171 2.15 -6.02 9.72
N VAL A 172 2.67 -7.22 9.93
CA VAL A 172 1.94 -8.30 10.61
C VAL A 172 1.77 -7.87 12.07
N THR A 173 0.55 -7.85 12.57
CA THR A 173 0.17 -7.19 13.82
C THR A 173 0.88 -7.77 15.05
N ASP A 174 1.87 -7.07 15.58
CA ASP A 174 2.41 -7.32 16.93
C ASP A 174 2.25 -6.04 17.76
N LEU A 175 1.41 -6.05 18.78
CA LEU A 175 1.20 -4.90 19.70
C LEU A 175 2.53 -4.38 20.31
N GLU A 176 3.59 -5.21 20.27
CA GLU A 176 4.94 -4.93 20.74
C GLU A 176 5.74 -3.98 19.84
N TRP A 177 5.33 -3.72 18.58
CA TRP A 177 6.15 -2.91 17.64
C TRP A 177 6.38 -1.47 18.11
N ALA A 178 5.47 -0.91 18.91
CA ALA A 178 5.63 0.43 19.47
C ALA A 178 6.85 0.54 20.41
N ASN A 179 7.33 -0.58 20.95
CA ASN A 179 8.48 -0.63 21.85
C ASN A 179 9.82 -0.85 21.12
N ASP A 180 9.82 -1.53 19.97
CA ASP A 180 11.04 -1.93 19.24
C ASP A 180 11.43 -1.01 18.07
N LEU A 181 10.56 -0.08 17.67
CA LEU A 181 10.94 0.92 16.68
C LEU A 181 11.94 1.90 17.29
N SER A 182 13.16 1.91 16.74
CA SER A 182 13.95 3.13 16.79
C SER A 182 13.18 4.21 16.03
N PHE A 183 12.47 5.10 16.72
CA PHE A 183 11.73 6.25 16.17
C PHE A 183 12.64 7.31 15.51
N ALA A 184 13.84 6.91 15.09
CA ALA A 184 14.81 7.75 14.43
C ALA A 184 14.20 8.29 13.13
N SER A 185 13.97 9.59 13.14
CA SER A 185 13.57 10.34 11.95
C SER A 185 14.83 10.75 11.21
N VAL A 186 14.84 10.57 9.89
CA VAL A 186 15.94 10.93 9.00
C VAL A 186 15.42 11.81 7.87
N SER A 187 16.31 12.53 7.20
CA SER A 187 15.93 13.38 6.07
C SER A 187 15.20 12.57 4.98
N ALA A 188 14.11 13.13 4.45
CA ALA A 188 13.38 12.59 3.31
C ALA A 188 14.10 12.83 1.96
N ALA A 189 15.31 13.42 1.98
CA ALA A 189 16.06 13.79 0.77
C ALA A 189 16.20 12.65 -0.25
N PRO A 190 16.45 11.37 0.12
CA PRO A 190 16.54 10.29 -0.86
C PRO A 190 15.24 10.07 -1.66
N VAL A 191 14.10 10.47 -1.13
CA VAL A 191 12.80 10.41 -1.82
C VAL A 191 12.52 11.70 -2.58
N LEU A 192 12.75 12.85 -1.94
CA LEU A 192 12.40 14.17 -2.48
C LEU A 192 13.37 14.66 -3.58
N GLY A 193 14.60 14.14 -3.66
CA GLY A 193 15.60 14.61 -4.61
C GLY A 193 15.85 16.12 -4.44
N ASP A 194 15.85 16.86 -5.55
CA ASP A 194 16.12 18.31 -5.57
C ASP A 194 15.14 19.12 -4.71
N ALA A 195 13.91 18.63 -4.52
CA ALA A 195 12.90 19.30 -3.69
C ALA A 195 13.28 19.30 -2.19
N ALA A 196 14.23 18.47 -1.76
CA ALA A 196 14.68 18.41 -0.37
C ALA A 196 15.31 19.72 0.10
N ALA A 197 16.00 20.46 -0.77
CA ALA A 197 16.63 21.73 -0.43
C ALA A 197 15.59 22.79 0.01
N ALA A 198 14.42 22.79 -0.63
CA ALA A 198 13.30 23.65 -0.26
C ALA A 198 12.52 23.14 0.97
N ASN A 199 12.75 21.89 1.39
CA ASN A 199 12.02 21.23 2.47
C ASN A 199 12.97 20.59 3.50
N PRO A 200 13.87 21.36 4.15
CA PRO A 200 14.90 20.82 5.04
C PRO A 200 14.33 20.14 6.31
N LEU A 201 13.09 20.45 6.68
CA LEU A 201 12.38 19.85 7.81
C LEU A 201 11.54 18.63 7.40
N ALA A 202 11.57 18.21 6.13
CA ALA A 202 10.91 16.98 5.70
C ALA A 202 11.68 15.76 6.23
N LEU A 203 11.15 15.16 7.28
CA LEU A 203 11.69 13.98 7.92
C LEU A 203 10.77 12.78 7.71
N VAL A 204 11.36 11.60 7.61
CA VAL A 204 10.67 10.31 7.49
C VAL A 204 11.25 9.30 8.47
N HIS A 205 10.44 8.31 8.85
CA HIS A 205 10.90 7.22 9.70
C HIS A 205 12.01 6.41 9.01
N ARG A 206 13.15 6.21 9.68
CA ARG A 206 14.34 5.54 9.13
C ARG A 206 14.05 4.14 8.59
N GLY A 207 13.26 3.35 9.32
CA GLY A 207 12.90 1.98 8.90
C GLY A 207 12.05 1.97 7.63
N PHE A 208 11.08 2.88 7.51
CA PHE A 208 10.23 2.96 6.33
C PHE A 208 11.02 3.44 5.12
N LEU A 209 11.88 4.44 5.30
CA LEU A 209 12.77 4.89 4.24
C LEU A 209 13.67 3.74 3.77
N SER A 210 14.26 2.99 4.70
CA SER A 210 15.11 1.83 4.38
C SER A 210 14.36 0.79 3.56
N VAL A 211 13.17 0.36 3.99
CA VAL A 211 12.36 -0.62 3.24
C VAL A 211 11.96 -0.10 1.85
N TYR A 212 11.69 1.20 1.74
CA TYR A 212 11.23 1.82 0.50
C TYR A 212 12.35 2.01 -0.54
N THR A 213 13.58 2.32 -0.10
CA THR A 213 14.68 2.71 -1.00
C THR A 213 15.85 1.73 -1.06
N SER A 214 15.94 0.74 -0.16
CA SER A 214 17.07 -0.20 -0.15
C SER A 214 17.09 -1.08 -1.40
N ILE A 215 18.30 -1.36 -1.86
CA ILE A 215 18.59 -2.27 -2.96
C ILE A 215 19.62 -3.31 -2.51
N ASN A 216 19.63 -4.44 -3.19
CA ASN A 216 20.76 -5.36 -3.19
C ASN A 216 21.03 -5.83 -4.62
N ALA A 217 22.20 -5.46 -5.15
CA ALA A 217 22.64 -5.80 -6.51
C ALA A 217 22.75 -7.32 -6.75
N ASN A 218 23.02 -8.09 -5.69
CA ASN A 218 23.12 -9.55 -5.74
C ASN A 218 21.75 -10.23 -5.60
N SER A 219 20.71 -9.48 -5.24
CA SER A 219 19.36 -10.02 -5.08
C SER A 219 18.73 -10.35 -6.42
N LYS A 220 17.91 -11.41 -6.46
CA LYS A 220 17.03 -11.67 -7.60
C LYS A 220 15.85 -10.69 -7.65
N TYR A 221 15.40 -10.20 -6.50
CA TYR A 221 14.14 -9.46 -6.34
C TYR A 221 14.36 -7.96 -6.12
N ASN A 222 15.46 -7.57 -5.48
CA ASN A 222 15.70 -6.20 -5.04
C ASN A 222 16.92 -5.53 -5.71
N LYS A 223 17.18 -5.83 -6.99
CA LYS A 223 18.17 -5.06 -7.80
C LYS A 223 17.78 -3.59 -7.93
N ALA A 224 16.47 -3.34 -7.98
CA ALA A 224 15.85 -2.03 -7.87
C ALA A 224 15.08 -1.94 -6.56
N SER A 225 14.91 -0.72 -6.04
CA SER A 225 14.22 -0.51 -4.78
C SER A 225 12.72 -0.79 -4.90
N ALA A 226 12.02 -0.93 -3.77
CA ALA A 226 10.57 -1.09 -3.79
C ALA A 226 9.88 0.13 -4.44
N ARG A 227 10.39 1.34 -4.19
CA ARG A 227 10.00 2.58 -4.86
C ARG A 227 10.07 2.47 -6.39
N ASP A 228 11.22 2.05 -6.91
CA ASP A 228 11.45 1.99 -8.35
C ASP A 228 10.60 0.89 -8.98
N GLN A 229 10.48 -0.26 -8.31
CA GLN A 229 9.61 -1.35 -8.75
C GLN A 229 8.15 -0.92 -8.88
N ALA A 230 7.64 -0.08 -7.98
CA ALA A 230 6.26 0.42 -8.03
C ALA A 230 6.04 1.53 -9.07
N SER A 231 7.12 2.19 -9.52
CA SER A 231 7.08 3.34 -10.42
C SER A 231 7.38 2.99 -11.89
N CYS A 232 7.99 1.83 -12.14
CA CYS A 232 8.35 1.31 -13.47
C CYS A 232 7.32 0.34 -14.06
#